data_AF-A0AA36HM38-F1
#
_entry.id   AF-A0AA36HM38-F1
#
_cell.length_a   1.000
_cell.length_b   1.000
_cell.length_c   1.000
_cell.angle_alpha   90.00
_cell.angle_beta   90.00
_cell.angle_gamma   90.00
#
_symmetry.space_group_name_H-M   'P 1'
#
loop_
_entity.id
_entity.type
_entity.pdbx_description
1 polymer ?
#
loop_
_entity_poly.entity_id
_entity_poly.type
_entity_poly.pdbx_seq_one_letter_code
_entity_poly.pdbx_strand_id
1 'polypeptide(L)'
;MDDFDVDADVPTDRGRDVQETLETQAPANEPEIWAMAMAFLTNMQVTRPELLRAVPARWVLARAWSILGSASYVAGLYEASVPVTQIQEFWSHSWQGSPWKKALTLLVAKNGLASLVGSTLLTMLFAGLFALGWLPGYAKDLTQEDGDFLNSVWCLAVGAVSSCILALLWRPPGLVFLDRVCIDQSTRTAKCEGVLNIGAFLKNSITMVVIWDPTYVKRLWCVFELAAYLKSHEDERKACCTEPARMCHFQQWSVFSISYMRHTNQSTTNATIPRIPLWAQGKLVVLPSLLGPCSVAFALGCCSFMAVLLIVEFASPIAGVAVLVLLGTAGFYLAAAQFREIYRDLDSMQAQMKEFEVDKAESFCCSCNHLNSKGQNILCDRELVKACIISWFGTIESFEEAVRSKVLPAMSAHLRHPFSYLSLVGVLSPLMWGTADAVAAQLRNGNEQFAAYYAINGLMWWLFGMPCLYVGWNMLVFRCRRKRAALWKDVLTNLAIMPAIAVLLCLQYGVGYVFAILTRNRVQGVCIYTAVMAVLTLVIFCRRR
;
A
#
# COMPACT_ATOMS: atom_id res chain seq x y z
N MET A 1 35.92 -21.38 -32.13
CA MET A 1 35.26 -22.62 -32.52
C MET A 1 33.79 -22.41 -32.24
N ASP A 2 33.02 -21.77 -33.10
CA ASP A 2 33.11 -21.55 -34.56
C ASP A 2 32.62 -20.12 -34.85
N ASP A 3 33.40 -19.27 -35.50
CA ASP A 3 33.48 -19.08 -36.97
C ASP A 3 32.13 -18.71 -37.61
N PHE A 4 31.93 -17.40 -37.78
CA PHE A 4 31.26 -16.85 -38.95
C PHE A 4 31.89 -15.51 -39.29
N ASP A 5 32.82 -15.60 -40.23
CA ASP A 5 33.53 -14.54 -40.91
C ASP A 5 32.66 -14.04 -42.08
N VAL A 6 32.42 -12.73 -42.16
CA VAL A 6 32.02 -12.05 -43.39
C VAL A 6 32.72 -10.68 -43.40
N ASP A 7 33.95 -10.70 -43.87
CA ASP A 7 34.64 -9.52 -44.41
C ASP A 7 33.99 -9.10 -45.74
N ALA A 8 33.59 -7.83 -45.82
CA ALA A 8 33.42 -7.12 -47.08
C ALA A 8 33.70 -5.63 -46.87
N ASP A 9 34.89 -5.21 -47.31
CA ASP A 9 35.34 -3.87 -47.71
C ASP A 9 34.72 -2.64 -46.99
N VAL A 10 35.47 -2.12 -46.01
CA VAL A 10 35.32 -0.75 -45.53
C VAL A 10 36.46 0.10 -46.11
N PRO A 11 36.19 1.08 -47.00
CA PRO A 11 37.20 2.04 -47.39
C PRO A 11 37.51 2.98 -46.22
N THR A 12 38.73 2.90 -45.71
CA THR A 12 39.35 3.92 -44.86
C THR A 12 39.65 5.17 -45.67
N ASP A 13 38.77 6.18 -45.67
CA ASP A 13 39.17 7.59 -45.70
C ASP A 13 37.96 8.53 -45.49
N ARG A 14 38.24 9.76 -45.03
CA ARG A 14 37.33 10.89 -44.77
C ARG A 14 36.66 10.91 -43.41
N GLY A 15 37.51 11.03 -42.39
CA GLY A 15 37.20 11.95 -41.29
C GLY A 15 37.35 13.40 -41.79
N ARG A 16 36.44 14.27 -41.32
CA ARG A 16 36.18 15.66 -41.75
C ARG A 16 35.36 15.75 -43.05
N ASP A 17 34.05 15.96 -42.88
CA ASP A 17 33.13 16.70 -43.79
C ASP A 17 31.64 16.36 -43.53
N VAL A 18 31.32 15.40 -42.65
CA VAL A 18 29.91 15.08 -42.31
C VAL A 18 29.34 15.97 -41.19
N GLN A 19 30.17 16.78 -40.54
CA GLN A 19 29.74 17.62 -39.41
C GLN A 19 29.16 18.98 -39.85
N GLU A 20 29.26 19.35 -41.13
CA GLU A 20 28.85 20.67 -41.63
C GLU A 20 27.56 20.64 -42.49
N THR A 21 26.96 19.47 -42.72
CA THR A 21 25.72 19.32 -43.50
C THR A 21 24.48 18.90 -42.70
N LEU A 22 24.55 18.88 -41.37
CA LEU A 22 23.39 18.61 -40.48
C LEU A 22 22.92 19.84 -39.67
N GLU A 23 23.54 21.02 -39.86
CA GLU A 23 23.14 22.25 -39.16
C GLU A 23 22.11 23.12 -39.92
N THR A 24 21.60 22.70 -41.07
CA THR A 24 20.60 23.47 -41.83
C THR A 24 19.35 22.66 -42.11
N GLN A 25 18.46 22.62 -41.11
CA GLN A 25 16.99 22.78 -41.24
C GLN A 25 16.30 22.40 -39.91
N ALA A 26 16.53 23.20 -38.86
CA ALA A 26 15.52 23.34 -37.80
C ALA A 26 14.40 24.23 -38.37
N PRO A 27 13.11 23.82 -38.32
CA PRO A 27 12.03 24.63 -38.86
C PRO A 27 11.94 25.97 -38.10
N ALA A 28 11.82 27.08 -38.84
CA ALA A 28 11.82 28.46 -38.34
C ALA A 28 10.72 28.80 -37.29
N ASN A 29 9.83 27.85 -36.99
CA ASN A 29 8.65 28.03 -36.14
C ASN A 29 8.81 27.36 -34.76
N GLU A 30 9.94 26.72 -34.49
CA GLU A 30 10.19 26.05 -33.21
C GLU A 30 9.95 26.96 -31.98
N PRO A 31 10.49 28.19 -31.91
CA PRO A 31 10.31 29.04 -30.73
C PRO A 31 8.85 29.50 -30.52
N GLU A 32 8.06 29.70 -31.58
CA GLU A 32 6.63 30.06 -31.46
C GLU A 32 5.77 28.87 -31.00
N ILE A 33 6.04 27.67 -31.51
CA ILE A 33 5.35 26.45 -31.09
C ILE A 33 5.66 26.15 -29.61
N TRP A 34 6.91 26.34 -29.19
CA TRP A 34 7.30 26.24 -27.78
C TRP A 34 6.59 27.30 -26.94
N ALA A 35 6.50 28.55 -27.38
CA ALA A 35 5.79 29.60 -26.65
C ALA A 35 4.27 29.29 -26.50
N MET A 36 3.62 28.80 -27.55
CA MET A 36 2.22 28.36 -27.51
C MET A 36 2.02 27.14 -26.59
N ALA A 37 2.90 26.14 -26.67
CA ALA A 37 2.87 24.99 -25.78
C ALA A 37 3.05 25.41 -24.31
N MET A 38 3.91 26.39 -24.04
CA MET A 38 4.14 26.94 -22.70
C MET A 38 2.95 27.75 -22.18
N ALA A 39 2.33 28.58 -23.02
CA ALA A 39 1.09 29.29 -22.66
C ALA A 39 -0.04 28.31 -22.34
N PHE A 40 -0.12 27.20 -23.08
CA PHE A 40 -1.10 26.13 -22.84
C PHE A 40 -0.83 25.36 -21.53
N LEU A 41 0.42 24.97 -21.28
CA LEU A 41 0.85 24.30 -20.04
C LEU A 41 0.56 25.14 -18.79
N THR A 42 0.57 26.46 -18.92
CA THR A 42 0.34 27.40 -17.82
C THR A 42 -1.10 27.35 -17.29
N ASN A 43 -2.09 27.09 -18.16
CA ASN A 43 -3.51 27.04 -17.77
C ASN A 43 -3.97 25.68 -17.23
N MET A 44 -3.14 24.63 -17.38
CA MET A 44 -3.44 23.25 -16.98
C MET A 44 -4.80 22.75 -17.51
N GLN A 45 -5.18 23.23 -18.69
CA GLN A 45 -6.36 22.73 -19.38
C GLN A 45 -5.97 21.52 -20.21
N VAL A 46 -6.93 20.62 -20.42
CA VAL A 46 -6.71 19.45 -21.27
C VAL A 46 -6.83 19.91 -22.73
N THR A 47 -5.91 19.51 -23.61
CA THR A 47 -5.87 20.02 -25.00
C THR A 47 -7.15 19.64 -25.72
N ARG A 48 -7.62 18.43 -25.44
CA ARG A 48 -8.88 17.87 -25.92
C ARG A 48 -9.52 17.10 -24.77
N PRO A 49 -10.82 17.28 -24.46
CA PRO A 49 -11.48 16.57 -23.36
C PRO A 49 -11.31 15.05 -23.40
N GLU A 50 -11.17 14.48 -24.60
CA GLU A 50 -10.98 13.04 -24.83
C GLU A 50 -9.66 12.46 -24.32
N LEU A 51 -8.64 13.31 -24.09
CA LEU A 51 -7.34 12.90 -23.54
C LEU A 51 -7.41 12.65 -22.03
N LEU A 52 -8.37 13.24 -21.34
CA LEU A 52 -8.58 12.99 -19.92
C LEU A 52 -9.23 11.61 -19.79
N ARG A 53 -8.41 10.60 -19.50
CA ARG A 53 -8.84 9.19 -19.49
C ARG A 53 -8.51 8.52 -18.19
N ALA A 54 -9.30 7.52 -17.83
CA ALA A 54 -9.05 6.66 -16.69
C ALA A 54 -9.41 5.21 -17.01
N VAL A 55 -8.77 4.27 -16.31
CA VAL A 55 -9.00 2.84 -16.44
C VAL A 55 -9.64 2.30 -15.15
N PRO A 56 -10.55 1.31 -15.19
CA PRO A 56 -11.05 0.69 -13.97
C PRO A 56 -9.92 0.08 -13.13
N ALA A 57 -9.86 0.38 -11.83
CA ALA A 57 -8.84 -0.15 -10.91
C ALA A 57 -8.76 -1.69 -10.96
N ARG A 58 -9.91 -2.35 -11.02
CA ARG A 58 -10.03 -3.81 -11.20
C ARG A 58 -9.29 -4.35 -12.43
N TRP A 59 -9.24 -3.58 -13.52
CA TRP A 59 -8.60 -4.00 -14.76
C TRP A 59 -7.08 -3.98 -14.61
N VAL A 60 -6.55 -2.96 -13.91
CA VAL A 60 -5.13 -2.86 -13.56
C VAL A 60 -4.73 -3.98 -12.60
N LEU A 61 -5.50 -4.19 -11.52
CA LEU A 61 -5.20 -5.21 -10.52
C LEU A 61 -5.30 -6.64 -11.05
N ALA A 62 -6.25 -6.94 -11.94
CA ALA A 62 -6.38 -8.26 -12.56
C ALA A 62 -5.17 -8.67 -13.41
N ARG A 63 -4.43 -7.68 -13.94
CA ARG A 63 -3.19 -7.88 -14.70
C ARG A 63 -1.95 -7.65 -13.82
N ALA A 64 -2.16 -7.26 -12.58
CA ALA A 64 -1.19 -7.17 -11.49
C ALA A 64 0.16 -6.56 -11.91
N TRP A 65 1.25 -7.29 -11.68
CA TRP A 65 2.61 -6.81 -11.87
C TRP A 65 3.01 -6.64 -13.35
N SER A 66 2.25 -7.19 -14.31
CA SER A 66 2.56 -7.07 -15.74
C SER A 66 2.44 -5.63 -16.24
N ILE A 67 1.46 -4.87 -15.71
CA ILE A 67 1.24 -3.46 -16.08
C ILE A 67 2.20 -2.53 -15.32
N LEU A 68 2.50 -2.84 -14.06
CA LEU A 68 3.30 -2.00 -13.15
C LEU A 68 4.81 -2.22 -13.28
N GLY A 69 5.24 -3.03 -14.24
CA GLY A 69 6.63 -3.32 -14.56
C GLY A 69 7.08 -2.71 -15.88
N SER A 70 8.38 -2.76 -16.14
CA SER A 70 9.00 -2.25 -17.37
C SER A 70 8.90 -3.20 -18.57
N ALA A 71 8.33 -4.41 -18.39
CA ALA A 71 8.24 -5.43 -19.45
C ALA A 71 7.41 -4.94 -20.66
N SER A 72 7.72 -5.49 -21.85
CA SER A 72 7.33 -5.03 -23.20
C SER A 72 5.85 -4.68 -23.44
N TYR A 73 5.64 -3.90 -24.51
CA TYR A 73 4.35 -3.42 -25.02
C TYR A 73 3.25 -4.48 -24.97
N VAL A 74 2.16 -4.19 -24.26
CA VAL A 74 0.92 -4.93 -24.37
C VAL A 74 0.09 -4.17 -25.39
N ALA A 75 -0.30 -4.81 -26.49
CA ALA A 75 -1.20 -4.19 -27.46
C ALA A 75 -2.57 -3.94 -26.82
N GLY A 76 -3.26 -2.87 -27.20
CA GLY A 76 -4.63 -2.64 -26.75
C GLY A 76 -4.76 -2.00 -25.35
N LEU A 77 -3.68 -1.44 -24.77
CA LEU A 77 -3.74 -0.85 -23.42
C LEU A 77 -4.60 0.42 -23.38
N TYR A 78 -4.50 1.26 -24.41
CA TYR A 78 -5.18 2.55 -24.43
C TYR A 78 -6.71 2.39 -24.52
N GLU A 79 -7.16 1.38 -25.25
CA GLU A 79 -8.55 0.98 -25.45
C GLU A 79 -9.22 0.50 -24.16
N ALA A 80 -8.43 0.09 -23.15
CA ALA A 80 -8.95 -0.27 -21.83
C ALA A 80 -9.29 0.95 -20.96
N SER A 81 -8.71 2.11 -21.26
CA SER A 81 -9.06 3.38 -20.61
C SER A 81 -10.29 4.00 -21.29
N VAL A 82 -11.02 4.85 -20.58
CA VAL A 82 -12.21 5.56 -21.10
C VAL A 82 -12.07 7.06 -20.84
N PRO A 83 -12.58 7.94 -21.73
CA PRO A 83 -12.67 9.37 -21.46
C PRO A 83 -13.48 9.65 -20.20
N VAL A 84 -13.01 10.57 -19.37
CA VAL A 84 -13.65 11.00 -18.14
C VAL A 84 -13.58 12.51 -18.02
N THR A 85 -14.51 13.11 -17.28
CA THR A 85 -14.46 14.53 -16.93
C THR A 85 -13.61 14.80 -15.69
N GLN A 86 -13.37 13.77 -14.87
CA GLN A 86 -12.58 13.86 -13.64
C GLN A 86 -11.93 12.51 -13.34
N ILE A 87 -10.68 12.52 -12.90
CA ILE A 87 -9.93 11.32 -12.49
C ILE A 87 -10.19 11.10 -11.00
N GLN A 88 -10.66 9.91 -10.60
CA GLN A 88 -10.89 9.64 -9.17
C GLN A 88 -9.57 9.45 -8.43
N GLU A 89 -8.64 8.70 -9.02
CA GLU A 89 -7.32 8.51 -8.44
C GLU A 89 -6.20 8.57 -9.47
N PHE A 90 -5.16 9.34 -9.18
CA PHE A 90 -3.92 9.35 -9.94
C PHE A 90 -2.90 8.41 -9.28
N TRP A 91 -2.48 7.36 -9.97
CA TRP A 91 -1.48 6.43 -9.43
C TRP A 91 -0.08 6.80 -9.92
N SER A 92 0.72 7.37 -9.02
CA SER A 92 2.13 7.69 -9.29
C SER A 92 3.05 6.64 -8.68
N HIS A 93 4.06 6.21 -9.44
CA HIS A 93 5.03 5.21 -9.02
C HIS A 93 6.33 5.32 -9.82
N SER A 94 7.43 4.80 -9.28
CA SER A 94 8.68 4.64 -10.06
C SER A 94 8.62 3.37 -10.90
N TRP A 95 9.13 3.39 -12.12
CA TRP A 95 9.22 2.20 -12.98
C TRP A 95 10.37 1.24 -12.60
N GLN A 96 11.37 1.70 -11.82
CA GLN A 96 12.52 0.87 -11.42
C GLN A 96 12.20 -0.08 -10.26
N GLY A 97 11.24 0.28 -9.40
CA GLY A 97 10.87 -0.54 -8.24
C GLY A 97 10.23 -1.88 -8.63
N SER A 98 10.31 -2.86 -7.72
CA SER A 98 9.77 -4.21 -7.96
C SER A 98 8.26 -4.22 -8.25
N PRO A 99 7.80 -4.69 -9.43
CA PRO A 99 6.39 -4.58 -9.84
C PRO A 99 5.42 -5.38 -8.98
N TRP A 100 5.83 -6.58 -8.53
CA TRP A 100 4.98 -7.45 -7.71
C TRP A 100 4.73 -6.85 -6.32
N LYS A 101 5.72 -6.16 -5.74
CA LYS A 101 5.58 -5.46 -4.45
C LYS A 101 4.51 -4.38 -4.53
N LYS A 102 4.55 -3.56 -5.59
CA LYS A 102 3.56 -2.52 -5.88
C LYS A 102 2.16 -3.10 -6.09
N ALA A 103 2.05 -4.14 -6.92
CA ALA A 103 0.79 -4.82 -7.18
C ALA A 103 0.17 -5.36 -5.89
N LEU A 104 0.98 -6.02 -5.04
CA LEU A 104 0.52 -6.57 -3.77
C LEU A 104 0.09 -5.48 -2.79
N THR A 105 0.84 -4.38 -2.69
CA THR A 105 0.45 -3.22 -1.88
C THR A 105 -0.87 -2.63 -2.34
N LEU A 106 -1.11 -2.51 -3.64
CA LEU A 106 -2.38 -2.02 -4.16
C LEU A 106 -3.53 -3.00 -3.90
N LEU A 107 -3.31 -4.32 -4.03
CA LEU A 107 -4.30 -5.34 -3.69
C LEU A 107 -4.72 -5.21 -2.22
N VAL A 108 -3.75 -5.13 -1.30
CA VAL A 108 -4.03 -4.95 0.13
C VAL A 108 -4.76 -3.63 0.39
N ALA A 109 -4.33 -2.53 -0.25
CA ALA A 109 -4.94 -1.21 -0.05
C ALA A 109 -6.37 -1.10 -0.59
N LYS A 110 -6.67 -1.77 -1.72
CA LYS A 110 -7.98 -1.68 -2.40
C LYS A 110 -8.96 -2.78 -1.98
N ASN A 111 -8.48 -4.00 -1.78
CA ASN A 111 -9.32 -5.16 -1.51
C ASN A 111 -9.30 -5.59 -0.04
N GLY A 112 -8.40 -5.04 0.78
CA GLY A 112 -8.21 -5.46 2.18
C GLY A 112 -9.47 -5.33 3.04
N LEU A 113 -10.29 -4.28 2.87
CA LEU A 113 -11.52 -4.12 3.64
C LEU A 113 -12.59 -5.15 3.25
N ALA A 114 -12.79 -5.36 1.95
CA ALA A 114 -13.73 -6.37 1.46
C ALA A 114 -13.31 -7.77 1.88
N SER A 115 -12.01 -8.06 1.81
CA SER A 115 -11.42 -9.29 2.32
C SER A 115 -11.68 -9.47 3.82
N LEU A 116 -11.43 -8.45 4.63
CA LEU A 116 -11.69 -8.48 6.08
C LEU A 116 -13.16 -8.75 6.40
N VAL A 117 -14.09 -7.97 5.83
CA VAL A 117 -15.52 -8.09 6.13
C VAL A 117 -16.07 -9.42 5.61
N GLY A 118 -15.80 -9.76 4.35
CA GLY A 118 -16.32 -10.98 3.75
C GLY A 118 -15.79 -12.25 4.41
N SER A 119 -14.50 -12.31 4.73
CA SER A 119 -13.93 -13.45 5.46
C SER A 119 -14.47 -13.56 6.89
N THR A 120 -14.68 -12.44 7.58
CA THR A 120 -15.29 -12.43 8.92
C THR A 120 -16.72 -12.97 8.89
N LEU A 121 -17.54 -12.53 7.93
CA LEU A 121 -18.92 -13.02 7.78
C LEU A 121 -18.97 -14.52 7.48
N LEU A 122 -18.13 -15.01 6.56
CA LEU A 122 -18.04 -16.45 6.30
C LEU A 122 -17.55 -17.23 7.52
N THR A 123 -16.59 -16.68 8.27
CA THR A 123 -16.08 -17.30 9.49
C THR A 123 -17.17 -17.44 10.55
N MET A 124 -17.98 -16.41 10.78
CA MET A 124 -19.11 -16.48 11.72
C MET A 124 -20.18 -17.47 11.28
N LEU A 125 -20.45 -17.58 9.97
CA LEU A 125 -21.35 -18.60 9.43
C LEU A 125 -20.84 -20.02 9.75
N PHE A 126 -19.57 -20.30 9.50
CA PHE A 126 -18.99 -21.62 9.75
C PHE A 126 -18.85 -21.93 11.25
N ALA A 127 -18.59 -20.93 12.08
CA ALA A 127 -18.65 -21.05 13.53
C ALA A 127 -20.05 -21.52 13.98
N GLY A 128 -21.11 -20.90 13.46
CA GLY A 128 -22.49 -21.29 13.72
C GLY A 128 -22.82 -22.71 13.24
N LEU A 129 -22.45 -23.05 11.99
CA LEU A 129 -22.67 -24.39 11.44
C LEU A 129 -21.97 -25.49 12.26
N PHE A 130 -20.74 -25.24 12.72
CA PHE A 130 -20.04 -26.17 13.59
C PHE A 130 -20.69 -26.28 14.98
N ALA A 131 -21.04 -25.16 15.60
CA ALA A 131 -21.70 -25.13 16.90
C ALA A 131 -23.06 -25.86 16.90
N LEU A 132 -23.80 -25.77 15.79
CA LEU A 132 -25.07 -26.48 15.58
C LEU A 132 -24.92 -27.96 15.21
N GLY A 133 -23.69 -28.47 15.07
CA GLY A 133 -23.43 -29.88 14.77
C GLY A 133 -23.49 -30.26 13.28
N TRP A 134 -23.59 -29.29 12.36
CA TRP A 134 -23.68 -29.55 10.91
C TRP A 134 -22.33 -29.90 10.29
N LEU A 135 -21.23 -29.47 10.91
CA LEU A 135 -19.87 -29.75 10.46
C LEU A 135 -19.20 -30.77 11.39
N PRO A 136 -18.29 -31.63 10.89
CA PRO A 136 -17.54 -32.54 11.74
C PRO A 136 -16.49 -31.78 12.56
N GLY A 137 -16.06 -32.39 13.67
CA GLY A 137 -14.91 -31.93 14.47
C GLY A 137 -13.96 -33.08 14.75
N TYR A 138 -12.90 -32.79 15.49
CA TYR A 138 -11.95 -33.79 15.97
C TYR A 138 -11.85 -33.73 17.48
N ALA A 139 -11.67 -34.89 18.13
CA ALA A 139 -11.37 -34.93 19.55
C ALA A 139 -10.00 -34.29 19.79
N LYS A 140 -9.90 -33.45 20.82
CA LYS A 140 -8.62 -32.88 21.26
C LYS A 140 -8.47 -33.16 22.75
N ASP A 141 -7.46 -33.95 23.12
CA ASP A 141 -7.22 -34.31 24.51
C ASP A 141 -6.56 -33.13 25.24
N LEU A 142 -7.38 -32.27 25.85
CA LEU A 142 -6.90 -31.07 26.53
C LEU A 142 -6.41 -31.35 27.96
N THR A 143 -6.94 -32.39 28.59
CA THR A 143 -6.53 -32.94 29.88
C THR A 143 -7.14 -34.34 29.99
N GLN A 144 -6.37 -35.31 30.45
CA GLN A 144 -6.66 -36.75 30.51
C GLN A 144 -7.90 -37.16 31.34
N GLU A 145 -8.75 -36.22 31.77
CA GLU A 145 -9.82 -36.44 32.75
C GLU A 145 -11.25 -36.06 32.30
N ASP A 146 -11.48 -35.35 31.17
CA ASP A 146 -12.84 -34.89 30.81
C ASP A 146 -13.20 -35.16 29.33
N GLY A 147 -13.85 -36.31 29.05
CA GLY A 147 -14.70 -36.56 27.88
C GLY A 147 -14.17 -36.28 26.46
N ASP A 148 -14.96 -36.59 25.44
CA ASP A 148 -14.62 -36.31 24.05
C ASP A 148 -14.80 -34.81 23.74
N PHE A 149 -13.85 -33.94 24.13
CA PHE A 149 -13.89 -32.52 23.77
C PHE A 149 -13.72 -32.34 22.26
N LEU A 150 -14.78 -31.91 21.57
CA LEU A 150 -14.76 -31.74 20.12
C LEU A 150 -14.27 -30.34 19.71
N ASN A 151 -13.22 -30.27 18.91
CA ASN A 151 -12.61 -29.04 18.39
C ASN A 151 -12.75 -28.93 16.84
N SER A 152 -12.45 -27.75 16.29
CA SER A 152 -12.49 -27.48 14.84
C SER A 152 -11.38 -26.56 14.34
N VAL A 153 -11.19 -26.54 13.03
CA VAL A 153 -10.32 -25.60 12.28
C VAL A 153 -11.06 -24.89 11.14
N TRP A 154 -12.39 -25.02 11.12
CA TRP A 154 -13.23 -24.54 10.02
C TRP A 154 -13.19 -23.02 9.91
N CYS A 155 -13.25 -22.32 11.05
CA CYS A 155 -13.24 -20.86 11.06
C CYS A 155 -11.92 -20.33 10.50
N LEU A 156 -10.79 -20.86 10.96
CA LEU A 156 -9.46 -20.48 10.48
C LEU A 156 -9.27 -20.81 9.00
N ALA A 157 -9.62 -22.02 8.57
CA ALA A 157 -9.45 -22.46 7.19
C ALA A 157 -10.32 -21.64 6.22
N VAL A 158 -11.61 -21.49 6.51
CA VAL A 158 -12.53 -20.73 5.67
C VAL A 158 -12.20 -19.25 5.70
N GLY A 159 -11.86 -18.68 6.85
CA GLY A 159 -11.40 -17.31 6.97
C GLY A 159 -10.17 -17.04 6.10
N ALA A 160 -9.15 -17.90 6.17
CA ALA A 160 -7.94 -17.77 5.37
C ALA A 160 -8.20 -17.91 3.87
N VAL A 161 -8.93 -18.94 3.45
CA VAL A 161 -9.23 -19.19 2.03
C VAL A 161 -10.10 -18.08 1.46
N SER A 162 -11.17 -17.69 2.15
CA SER A 162 -12.07 -16.62 1.70
C SER A 162 -11.37 -15.26 1.68
N SER A 163 -10.50 -14.97 2.65
CA SER A 163 -9.68 -13.75 2.68
C SER A 163 -8.77 -13.66 1.46
N CYS A 164 -8.08 -14.75 1.10
CA CYS A 164 -7.25 -14.85 -0.11
C CYS A 164 -8.09 -14.67 -1.39
N ILE A 165 -9.21 -15.38 -1.51
CA ILE A 165 -10.11 -15.28 -2.67
C ILE A 165 -10.62 -13.86 -2.83
N LEU A 166 -11.10 -13.23 -1.76
CA LEU A 166 -11.59 -11.85 -1.79
C LEU A 166 -10.45 -10.86 -2.06
N ALA A 167 -9.28 -11.04 -1.47
CA ALA A 167 -8.14 -10.15 -1.74
C ALA A 167 -7.73 -10.18 -3.24
N LEU A 168 -7.79 -11.34 -3.89
CA LEU A 168 -7.39 -11.51 -5.29
C LEU A 168 -8.49 -11.19 -6.30
N LEU A 169 -9.74 -11.58 -6.00
CA LEU A 169 -10.85 -11.54 -6.97
C LEU A 169 -11.84 -10.39 -6.73
N TRP A 170 -11.74 -9.68 -5.59
CA TRP A 170 -12.57 -8.51 -5.37
C TRP A 170 -12.31 -7.47 -6.45
N ARG A 171 -13.38 -6.87 -6.94
CA ARG A 171 -13.35 -5.88 -8.02
C ARG A 171 -13.49 -4.51 -7.37
N PRO A 172 -12.39 -3.84 -6.98
CA PRO A 172 -12.49 -2.56 -6.33
C PRO A 172 -13.11 -1.58 -7.31
N PRO A 173 -14.08 -0.81 -6.84
CA PRO A 173 -14.79 0.05 -7.73
C PRO A 173 -14.04 1.40 -7.76
N GLY A 174 -13.70 1.89 -8.94
CA GLY A 174 -12.86 3.08 -9.10
C GLY A 174 -12.26 3.24 -10.48
N LEU A 175 -12.13 4.48 -10.94
CA LEU A 175 -11.44 4.85 -12.18
C LEU A 175 -10.12 5.54 -11.84
N VAL A 176 -9.03 4.97 -12.33
CA VAL A 176 -7.67 5.39 -11.99
C VAL A 176 -6.92 5.85 -13.23
N PHE A 177 -6.14 6.90 -13.07
CA PHE A 177 -5.16 7.28 -14.08
C PHE A 177 -3.87 6.51 -13.83
N LEU A 178 -3.40 5.85 -14.88
CA LEU A 178 -2.10 5.21 -14.95
C LEU A 178 -1.50 5.56 -16.31
N ASP A 179 -0.38 6.28 -16.30
CA ASP A 179 0.34 6.81 -17.47
C ASP A 179 0.42 5.81 -18.64
N ARG A 180 0.85 4.58 -18.38
CA ARG A 180 1.04 3.55 -19.41
C ARG A 180 -0.26 3.09 -20.10
N VAL A 181 -1.41 3.28 -19.45
CA VAL A 181 -2.73 2.82 -19.94
C VAL A 181 -3.55 4.00 -20.44
N CYS A 182 -3.46 5.16 -19.79
CA CYS A 182 -4.31 6.31 -20.07
C CYS A 182 -3.68 7.28 -21.09
N ILE A 183 -2.38 7.17 -21.36
CA ILE A 183 -1.71 7.88 -22.46
C ILE A 183 -1.50 6.91 -23.61
N ASP A 184 -1.90 7.32 -24.81
CA ASP A 184 -1.68 6.54 -26.02
C ASP A 184 -0.18 6.36 -26.29
N GLN A 185 0.29 5.12 -26.20
CA GLN A 185 1.69 4.74 -26.42
C GLN A 185 1.97 4.33 -27.88
N SER A 186 0.97 4.35 -28.77
CA SER A 186 1.07 3.84 -30.14
C SER A 186 1.94 4.72 -31.05
N THR A 187 1.78 6.05 -30.92
CA THR A 187 2.47 7.04 -31.76
C THR A 187 3.26 8.03 -30.89
N ARG A 188 4.38 8.53 -31.43
CA ARG A 188 5.24 9.51 -30.72
C ARG A 188 4.49 10.81 -30.45
N THR A 189 3.63 11.24 -31.38
CA THR A 189 2.83 12.47 -31.27
C THR A 189 1.76 12.34 -30.18
N ALA A 190 0.99 11.26 -30.17
CA ALA A 190 -0.04 11.04 -29.15
C ALA A 190 0.58 10.87 -27.74
N LYS A 191 1.73 10.19 -27.65
CA LYS A 191 2.47 10.09 -26.40
C LYS A 191 2.95 11.46 -25.91
N CYS A 192 3.51 12.28 -26.81
CA CYS A 192 3.98 13.62 -26.48
C CYS A 192 2.81 14.50 -25.99
N GLU A 193 1.68 14.49 -26.71
CA GLU A 193 0.47 15.21 -26.33
C GLU A 193 -0.05 14.76 -24.96
N GLY A 194 -0.08 13.45 -24.68
CA GLY A 194 -0.47 12.93 -23.37
C GLY A 194 0.47 13.37 -22.25
N VAL A 195 1.79 13.35 -22.48
CA VAL A 195 2.79 13.80 -21.50
C VAL A 195 2.67 15.30 -21.23
N LEU A 196 2.45 16.11 -22.26
CA LEU A 196 2.19 17.55 -22.12
C LEU A 196 0.93 17.83 -21.28
N ASN A 197 -0.05 16.93 -21.29
CA ASN A 197 -1.28 17.08 -20.52
C ASN A 197 -1.21 16.52 -19.08
N ILE A 198 -0.07 15.97 -18.63
CA ILE A 198 0.06 15.41 -17.26
C ILE A 198 -0.32 16.42 -16.18
N GLY A 199 0.08 17.69 -16.35
CA GLY A 199 -0.31 18.74 -15.42
C GLY A 199 -1.83 18.93 -15.32
N ALA A 200 -2.52 18.90 -16.46
CA ALA A 200 -3.97 18.95 -16.49
C ALA A 200 -4.61 17.70 -15.87
N PHE A 201 -4.03 16.51 -16.08
CA PHE A 201 -4.49 15.27 -15.46
C PHE A 201 -4.37 15.33 -13.94
N LEU A 202 -3.24 15.83 -13.41
CA LEU A 202 -3.02 16.01 -11.97
C LEU A 202 -4.04 16.99 -11.38
N LYS A 203 -4.26 18.15 -12.02
CA LYS A 203 -5.26 19.14 -11.57
C LYS A 203 -6.69 18.59 -11.57
N ASN A 204 -7.02 17.71 -12.51
CA ASN A 204 -8.36 17.07 -12.59
C ASN A 204 -8.45 15.76 -11.80
N SER A 205 -7.47 15.44 -10.95
CA SER A 205 -7.45 14.24 -10.13
C SER A 205 -7.87 14.52 -8.69
N ILE A 206 -8.81 13.75 -8.15
CA ILE A 206 -9.36 13.99 -6.81
C ILE A 206 -8.42 13.54 -5.70
N THR A 207 -7.77 12.39 -5.92
CA THR A 207 -6.84 11.77 -4.98
C THR A 207 -5.59 11.36 -5.72
N MET A 208 -4.41 11.57 -5.11
CA MET A 208 -3.15 11.04 -5.61
C MET A 208 -2.71 9.87 -4.72
N VAL A 209 -2.48 8.72 -5.32
CA VAL A 209 -1.91 7.53 -4.67
C VAL A 209 -0.48 7.36 -5.14
N VAL A 210 0.46 7.57 -4.22
CA VAL A 210 1.89 7.38 -4.46
C VAL A 210 2.30 6.00 -3.96
N ILE A 211 2.76 5.14 -4.86
CA ILE A 211 3.36 3.85 -4.49
C ILE A 211 4.87 4.07 -4.35
N TRP A 212 5.29 4.30 -3.12
CA TRP A 212 6.65 4.72 -2.81
C TRP A 212 7.61 3.53 -2.74
N ASP A 213 8.78 3.71 -3.34
CA ASP A 213 9.94 2.84 -3.20
C ASP A 213 11.22 3.71 -3.20
N PRO A 214 12.40 3.15 -2.83
CA PRO A 214 13.63 3.94 -2.68
C PRO A 214 14.11 4.66 -3.95
N THR A 215 13.58 4.31 -5.12
CA THR A 215 13.90 4.98 -6.40
C THR A 215 12.94 6.13 -6.74
N TYR A 216 11.79 6.25 -6.05
CA TYR A 216 10.75 7.22 -6.37
C TYR A 216 11.27 8.66 -6.37
N VAL A 217 11.95 9.07 -5.30
CA VAL A 217 12.42 10.46 -5.15
C VAL A 217 13.66 10.78 -5.97
N LYS A 218 14.29 9.77 -6.58
CA LYS A 218 15.40 9.98 -7.54
C LYS A 218 14.88 10.43 -8.90
N ARG A 219 13.62 10.14 -9.22
CA ARG A 219 13.02 10.35 -10.54
C ARG A 219 12.42 11.75 -10.64
N LEU A 220 12.88 12.54 -11.61
CA LEU A 220 12.42 13.92 -11.79
C LEU A 220 10.90 14.00 -12.00
N TRP A 221 10.35 13.17 -12.88
CA TRP A 221 8.89 13.10 -13.13
C TRP A 221 8.08 12.80 -11.86
N CYS A 222 8.48 11.80 -11.07
CA CYS A 222 7.73 11.40 -9.88
C CYS A 222 7.68 12.50 -8.81
N VAL A 223 8.77 13.25 -8.66
CA VAL A 223 8.84 14.41 -7.75
C VAL A 223 8.03 15.58 -8.30
N PHE A 224 8.12 15.84 -9.61
CA PHE A 224 7.32 16.84 -10.29
C PHE A 224 5.81 16.58 -10.15
N GLU A 225 5.34 15.37 -10.46
CA GLU A 225 3.92 15.00 -10.34
C GLU A 225 3.37 15.28 -8.95
N LEU A 226 4.14 14.90 -7.92
CA LEU A 226 3.74 15.10 -6.54
C LEU A 226 3.71 16.57 -6.17
N ALA A 227 4.74 17.34 -6.51
CA ALA A 227 4.77 18.77 -6.25
C ALA A 227 3.65 19.53 -7.00
N ALA A 228 3.41 19.18 -8.27
CA ALA A 228 2.38 19.74 -9.12
C ALA A 228 0.96 19.43 -8.60
N TYR A 229 0.72 18.20 -8.15
CA TYR A 229 -0.55 17.83 -7.48
C TYR A 229 -0.78 18.65 -6.22
N LEU A 230 0.23 18.74 -5.35
CA LEU A 230 0.11 19.50 -4.11
C LEU A 230 -0.11 20.99 -4.39
N LYS A 231 0.58 21.57 -5.38
CA LYS A 231 0.38 22.97 -5.74
C LYS A 231 -1.03 23.25 -6.30
N SER A 232 -1.52 22.38 -7.19
CA SER A 232 -2.84 22.53 -7.81
C SER A 232 -4.02 22.36 -6.83
N HIS A 233 -3.81 21.64 -5.72
CA HIS A 233 -4.83 21.35 -4.71
C HIS A 233 -4.55 22.06 -3.36
N GLU A 234 -3.84 23.19 -3.38
CA GLU A 234 -3.50 23.90 -2.13
C GLU A 234 -4.75 24.52 -1.47
N ASP A 235 -5.64 25.13 -2.26
CA ASP A 235 -6.83 25.83 -1.74
C ASP A 235 -7.91 24.86 -1.23
N GLU A 236 -8.13 23.76 -1.95
CA GLU A 236 -9.07 22.70 -1.54
C GLU A 236 -8.64 22.04 -0.23
N ARG A 237 -7.34 21.84 -0.04
CA ARG A 237 -6.80 21.30 1.23
C ARG A 237 -6.93 22.28 2.38
N LYS A 238 -6.69 23.58 2.15
CA LYS A 238 -6.90 24.61 3.18
C LYS A 238 -8.37 24.65 3.61
N ALA A 239 -9.31 24.56 2.67
CA ALA A 239 -10.74 24.49 2.94
C ALA A 239 -11.14 23.21 3.72
N CYS A 240 -10.56 22.05 3.38
CA CYS A 240 -10.81 20.80 4.11
C CYS A 240 -10.28 20.85 5.56
N CYS A 241 -9.16 21.51 5.81
CA CYS A 241 -8.57 21.61 7.16
C CYS A 241 -9.30 22.58 8.10
N THR A 242 -10.20 23.42 7.59
CA THR A 242 -11.00 24.35 8.41
C THR A 242 -12.28 23.73 8.98
N GLU A 243 -12.70 22.55 8.51
CA GLU A 243 -13.79 21.78 9.14
C GLU A 243 -13.26 20.95 10.32
N PRO A 244 -14.03 20.79 11.41
CA PRO A 244 -13.54 20.13 12.63
C PRO A 244 -13.10 18.67 12.35
N ALA A 245 -11.77 18.49 12.26
CA ALA A 245 -11.05 17.27 11.91
C ALA A 245 -11.27 16.04 12.83
N ARG A 246 -12.20 16.10 13.78
CA ARG A 246 -12.40 15.08 14.82
C ARG A 246 -13.27 13.89 14.39
N MET A 247 -14.05 13.99 13.32
CA MET A 247 -15.01 12.93 12.93
C MET A 247 -14.69 12.20 11.61
N CYS A 248 -13.77 12.72 10.80
CA CYS A 248 -13.71 12.32 9.39
C CYS A 248 -13.24 10.86 9.18
N HIS A 249 -12.15 10.38 9.80
CA HIS A 249 -11.57 9.09 9.39
C HIS A 249 -12.39 7.81 9.70
N PHE A 250 -13.27 7.80 10.71
CA PHE A 250 -14.11 6.63 11.03
C PHE A 250 -15.40 6.59 10.18
N GLN A 251 -15.93 7.75 9.79
CA GLN A 251 -17.01 7.87 8.79
C GLN A 251 -16.49 7.77 7.33
N GLN A 252 -15.24 8.14 7.06
CA GLN A 252 -14.69 8.28 5.70
C GLN A 252 -14.49 6.98 4.91
N TRP A 253 -14.46 5.80 5.55
CA TRP A 253 -14.41 4.51 4.84
C TRP A 253 -15.72 3.73 4.93
N SER A 254 -16.48 3.91 6.01
CA SER A 254 -17.81 3.31 6.19
C SER A 254 -18.84 3.97 5.25
N VAL A 255 -18.83 5.29 5.11
CA VAL A 255 -19.70 6.02 4.15
C VAL A 255 -19.22 5.83 2.71
N PHE A 256 -17.90 5.75 2.46
CA PHE A 256 -17.38 5.49 1.11
C PHE A 256 -17.79 4.09 0.62
N SER A 257 -17.73 3.06 1.46
CA SER A 257 -18.15 1.71 1.05
C SER A 257 -19.67 1.59 0.88
N ILE A 258 -20.46 2.21 1.76
CA ILE A 258 -21.93 2.11 1.73
C ILE A 258 -22.55 2.98 0.61
N SER A 259 -22.05 4.21 0.39
CA SER A 259 -22.52 5.04 -0.74
C SER A 259 -22.02 4.53 -2.09
N TYR A 260 -20.81 3.95 -2.16
CA TYR A 260 -20.29 3.38 -3.41
C TYR A 260 -21.00 2.05 -3.76
N MET A 261 -21.34 1.20 -2.79
CA MET A 261 -22.15 0.00 -3.03
C MET A 261 -23.59 0.32 -3.48
N ARG A 262 -24.12 1.50 -3.17
CA ARG A 262 -25.46 1.92 -3.63
C ARG A 262 -25.49 2.33 -5.11
N HIS A 263 -24.34 2.65 -5.73
CA HIS A 263 -24.26 3.22 -7.08
C HIS A 263 -23.85 2.23 -8.19
N THR A 264 -23.66 0.95 -7.89
CA THR A 264 -23.31 -0.09 -8.89
C THR A 264 -24.50 -0.59 -9.73
N ASN A 265 -25.69 0.00 -9.58
CA ASN A 265 -26.92 -0.49 -10.23
C ASN A 265 -27.46 0.39 -11.38
N GLN A 266 -26.68 1.33 -11.91
CA GLN A 266 -27.08 2.07 -13.12
C GLN A 266 -26.07 1.87 -14.25
N SER A 267 -26.47 0.98 -15.16
CA SER A 267 -25.93 0.79 -16.50
C SER A 267 -26.10 2.07 -17.33
N THR A 268 -24.99 2.51 -17.94
CA THR A 268 -24.91 3.15 -19.26
C THR A 268 -26.07 4.07 -19.67
N THR A 269 -25.86 5.38 -19.52
CA THR A 269 -25.89 6.41 -20.59
C THR A 269 -25.94 7.80 -19.93
N ASN A 270 -25.01 8.68 -20.30
CA ASN A 270 -24.93 10.10 -19.87
C ASN A 270 -24.87 10.37 -18.35
N ALA A 271 -23.97 9.66 -17.64
CA ALA A 271 -23.76 9.88 -16.21
C ALA A 271 -22.98 11.19 -15.96
N THR A 272 -23.70 12.26 -15.63
CA THR A 272 -23.15 13.34 -14.81
C THR A 272 -22.76 12.72 -13.47
N ILE A 273 -21.45 12.59 -13.23
CA ILE A 273 -20.91 12.05 -11.98
C ILE A 273 -21.44 12.91 -10.82
N PRO A 274 -22.02 12.33 -9.74
CA PRO A 274 -22.51 13.11 -8.61
C PRO A 274 -21.39 13.95 -8.00
N ARG A 275 -21.71 15.19 -7.60
CA ARG A 275 -20.75 16.13 -7.00
C ARG A 275 -20.04 15.46 -5.82
N ILE A 276 -18.74 15.27 -5.98
CA ILE A 276 -17.88 14.64 -4.98
C ILE A 276 -17.68 15.65 -3.84
N PRO A 277 -17.85 15.25 -2.57
CA PRO A 277 -17.81 16.19 -1.46
C PRO A 277 -16.39 16.77 -1.28
N LEU A 278 -16.33 18.05 -0.90
CA LEU A 278 -15.10 18.85 -0.80
C LEU A 278 -14.00 18.17 0.05
N TRP A 279 -14.39 17.45 1.11
CA TRP A 279 -13.45 16.74 2.01
C TRP A 279 -12.67 15.61 1.34
N ALA A 280 -13.10 15.13 0.18
CA ALA A 280 -12.41 14.06 -0.57
C ALA A 280 -11.37 14.61 -1.56
N GLN A 281 -11.46 15.90 -1.93
CA GLN A 281 -10.59 16.53 -2.93
C GLN A 281 -9.22 16.89 -2.35
N GLY A 282 -8.18 16.82 -3.18
CA GLY A 282 -6.80 17.14 -2.78
C GLY A 282 -6.17 16.12 -1.82
N LYS A 283 -6.71 14.90 -1.71
CA LYS A 283 -6.20 13.88 -0.79
C LYS A 283 -4.93 13.24 -1.36
N LEU A 284 -3.83 13.25 -0.60
CA LEU A 284 -2.61 12.51 -0.92
C LEU A 284 -2.57 11.23 -0.08
N VAL A 285 -2.28 10.09 -0.70
CA VAL A 285 -2.06 8.80 -0.02
C VAL A 285 -0.71 8.25 -0.46
N VAL A 286 0.21 8.04 0.48
CA VAL A 286 1.54 7.47 0.19
C VAL A 286 1.62 6.06 0.77
N LEU A 287 1.89 5.07 -0.07
CA LEU A 287 1.93 3.65 0.27
C LEU A 287 3.34 3.09 0.00
N PRO A 288 4.07 2.61 1.00
CA PRO A 288 5.32 1.88 0.76
C PRO A 288 5.05 0.62 -0.08
N SER A 289 5.86 0.39 -1.12
CA SER A 289 5.77 -0.82 -1.95
C SER A 289 5.99 -2.10 -1.15
N LEU A 290 6.70 -2.05 -0.02
CA LEU A 290 6.89 -3.19 0.88
C LEU A 290 5.68 -3.47 1.80
N LEU A 291 4.68 -2.57 1.87
CA LEU A 291 3.53 -2.72 2.77
C LEU A 291 2.72 -3.98 2.47
N GLY A 292 2.45 -4.28 1.19
CA GLY A 292 1.73 -5.48 0.75
C GLY A 292 2.43 -6.78 1.16
N PRO A 293 3.71 -6.97 0.78
CA PRO A 293 4.49 -8.14 1.22
C PRO A 293 4.52 -8.33 2.74
N CYS A 294 4.74 -7.25 3.51
CA CYS A 294 4.68 -7.30 4.96
C CYS A 294 3.30 -7.77 5.45
N SER A 295 2.22 -7.19 4.91
CA SER A 295 0.84 -7.54 5.29
C SER A 295 0.54 -9.02 5.09
N VAL A 296 0.95 -9.59 3.96
CA VAL A 296 0.78 -11.02 3.68
C VAL A 296 1.63 -11.87 4.63
N ALA A 297 2.89 -11.49 4.88
CA ALA A 297 3.76 -12.22 5.79
C ALA A 297 3.21 -12.26 7.23
N PHE A 298 2.68 -11.14 7.72
CA PHE A 298 2.01 -11.09 9.03
C PHE A 298 0.76 -11.96 9.07
N ALA A 299 -0.12 -11.86 8.06
CA ALA A 299 -1.34 -12.65 8.01
C ALA A 299 -1.03 -14.15 7.98
N LEU A 300 -0.07 -14.59 7.16
CA LEU A 300 0.41 -15.97 7.13
C LEU A 300 1.01 -16.40 8.48
N GLY A 301 1.82 -15.54 9.10
CA GLY A 301 2.38 -15.80 10.43
C GLY A 301 1.29 -16.00 11.49
N CYS A 302 0.27 -15.14 11.51
CA CYS A 302 -0.88 -15.27 12.40
C CYS A 302 -1.72 -16.53 12.08
N CYS A 303 -1.94 -16.86 10.81
CA CYS A 303 -2.62 -18.09 10.40
C CYS A 303 -1.88 -19.33 10.92
N SER A 304 -0.57 -19.42 10.67
CA SER A 304 0.25 -20.54 11.13
C SER A 304 0.28 -20.64 12.65
N PHE A 305 0.38 -19.49 13.34
CA PHE A 305 0.31 -19.43 14.80
C PHE A 305 -1.02 -19.99 15.34
N MET A 306 -2.15 -19.58 14.77
CA MET A 306 -3.46 -20.08 15.18
C MET A 306 -3.68 -21.55 14.80
N ALA A 307 -3.18 -21.99 13.65
CA ALA A 307 -3.28 -23.39 13.23
C ALA A 307 -2.53 -24.30 14.21
N VAL A 308 -1.33 -23.92 14.63
CA VAL A 308 -0.55 -24.65 15.63
C VAL A 308 -1.30 -24.73 16.97
N LEU A 309 -1.89 -23.63 17.43
CA LEU A 309 -2.70 -23.62 18.66
C LEU A 309 -3.92 -24.55 18.60
N LEU A 310 -4.56 -24.65 17.44
CA LEU A 310 -5.75 -25.47 17.27
C LEU A 310 -5.41 -26.95 17.09
N ILE A 311 -4.36 -27.28 16.31
CA ILE A 311 -4.04 -28.64 15.89
C ILE A 311 -3.11 -29.34 16.89
N VAL A 312 -2.08 -28.66 17.38
CA VAL A 312 -1.05 -29.31 18.21
C VAL A 312 -1.57 -29.50 19.63
N GLU A 313 -1.38 -30.72 20.14
CA GLU A 313 -1.53 -31.06 21.55
C GLU A 313 -0.20 -30.83 22.25
N PHE A 314 -0.22 -30.03 23.30
CA PHE A 314 0.98 -29.70 24.05
C PHE A 314 1.00 -30.50 25.34
N ALA A 315 2.06 -31.30 25.54
CA ALA A 315 2.25 -32.10 26.75
C ALA A 315 2.26 -31.26 28.04
N SER A 316 2.56 -29.96 27.94
CA SER A 316 2.36 -29.00 29.01
C SER A 316 2.06 -27.60 28.43
N PRO A 317 1.39 -26.72 29.19
CA PRO A 317 1.19 -25.33 28.79
C PRO A 317 2.52 -24.60 28.50
N ILE A 318 3.58 -24.96 29.22
CA ILE A 318 4.92 -24.37 29.06
C ILE A 318 5.53 -24.78 27.71
N ALA A 319 5.43 -26.06 27.33
CA ALA A 319 5.88 -26.53 26.02
C ALA A 319 5.14 -25.81 24.88
N GLY A 320 3.83 -25.61 25.03
CA GLY A 320 3.04 -24.79 24.10
C GLY A 320 3.56 -23.37 23.98
N VAL A 321 3.71 -22.67 25.10
CA VAL A 321 4.26 -21.30 25.11
C VAL A 321 5.66 -21.25 24.49
N ALA A 322 6.54 -22.22 24.77
CA ALA A 322 7.89 -22.25 24.21
C ALA A 322 7.89 -22.41 22.68
N VAL A 323 7.11 -23.35 22.14
CA VAL A 323 6.96 -23.54 20.69
C VAL A 323 6.38 -22.29 20.03
N LEU A 324 5.39 -21.65 20.66
CA LEU A 324 4.77 -20.43 20.16
C LEU A 324 5.74 -19.25 20.14
N VAL A 325 6.57 -19.10 21.18
CA VAL A 325 7.62 -18.07 21.23
C VAL A 325 8.66 -18.30 20.15
N LEU A 326 9.05 -19.56 19.88
CA LEU A 326 9.99 -19.90 18.81
C LEU A 326 9.43 -19.58 17.42
N LEU A 327 8.21 -20.03 17.11
CA LEU A 327 7.54 -19.76 15.84
C LEU A 327 7.28 -18.27 15.63
N GLY A 328 6.82 -17.59 16.69
CA GLY A 328 6.65 -16.14 16.70
C GLY A 328 7.97 -15.44 16.41
N THR A 329 9.05 -15.81 17.10
CA THR A 329 10.39 -15.22 16.90
C THR A 329 10.86 -15.34 15.45
N ALA A 330 10.67 -16.50 14.82
CA ALA A 330 11.04 -16.69 13.41
C ALA A 330 10.20 -15.79 12.46
N GLY A 331 8.88 -15.73 12.64
CA GLY A 331 7.98 -14.91 11.82
C GLY A 331 8.20 -13.40 12.02
N PHE A 332 8.27 -12.95 13.28
CA PHE A 332 8.50 -11.55 13.62
C PHE A 332 9.93 -11.09 13.29
N TYR A 333 10.92 -11.99 13.20
CA TYR A 333 12.28 -11.66 12.75
C TYR A 333 12.26 -11.12 11.31
N LEU A 334 11.59 -11.84 10.39
CA LEU A 334 11.48 -11.42 9.00
C LEU A 334 10.76 -10.07 8.88
N ALA A 335 9.67 -9.90 9.65
CA ALA A 335 8.96 -8.64 9.71
C ALA A 335 9.82 -7.49 10.25
N ALA A 336 10.59 -7.71 11.33
CA ALA A 336 11.49 -6.70 11.88
C ALA A 336 12.55 -6.29 10.85
N ALA A 337 13.15 -7.26 10.17
CA ALA A 337 14.14 -6.98 9.13
C ALA A 337 13.56 -6.09 8.03
N GLN A 338 12.36 -6.41 7.53
CA GLN A 338 11.68 -5.64 6.49
C GLN A 338 11.29 -4.23 6.95
N PHE A 339 10.74 -4.05 8.15
CA PHE A 339 10.41 -2.71 8.64
C PHE A 339 11.65 -1.85 8.88
N ARG A 340 12.75 -2.43 9.36
CA ARG A 340 14.02 -1.68 9.50
C ARG A 340 14.55 -1.23 8.15
N GLU A 341 14.42 -2.06 7.12
CA GLU A 341 14.73 -1.68 5.74
C GLU A 341 13.86 -0.50 5.30
N ILE A 342 12.53 -0.58 5.47
CA ILE A 342 11.62 0.54 5.17
C ILE A 342 12.05 1.81 5.90
N TYR A 343 12.34 1.75 7.21
CA TYR A 343 12.71 2.94 7.96
C TYR A 343 14.06 3.54 7.54
N ARG A 344 15.02 2.71 7.12
CA ARG A 344 16.29 3.19 6.55
C ARG A 344 16.08 3.86 5.20
N ASP A 345 15.24 3.27 4.36
CA ASP A 345 14.90 3.83 3.06
C ASP A 345 14.16 5.17 3.23
N LEU A 346 13.33 5.30 4.28
CA LEU A 346 12.69 6.56 4.65
C LEU A 346 13.70 7.61 5.10
N ASP A 347 14.67 7.27 5.96
CA ASP A 347 15.73 8.19 6.35
C ASP A 347 16.56 8.62 5.11
N SER A 348 16.84 7.70 4.19
CA SER A 348 17.54 7.99 2.93
C SER A 348 16.74 8.90 2.01
N MET A 349 15.44 8.64 1.85
CA MET A 349 14.53 9.47 1.07
C MET A 349 14.43 10.88 1.65
N GLN A 350 14.33 11.01 2.97
CA GLN A 350 14.31 12.32 3.63
C GLN A 350 15.60 13.11 3.38
N ALA A 351 16.76 12.45 3.40
CA ALA A 351 18.02 13.09 3.05
C ALA A 351 18.06 13.53 1.58
N GLN A 352 17.71 12.62 0.66
CA GLN A 352 17.67 12.90 -0.79
C GLN A 352 16.72 14.05 -1.14
N MET A 353 15.59 14.17 -0.45
CA MET A 353 14.62 15.25 -0.68
C MET A 353 15.08 16.59 -0.10
N LYS A 354 15.86 16.61 1.00
CA LYS A 354 16.42 17.84 1.57
C LYS A 354 17.46 18.46 0.65
N GLU A 355 18.25 17.62 0.00
CA GLU A 355 19.31 18.00 -0.95
C GLU A 355 18.83 17.86 -2.40
N PHE A 356 17.51 17.83 -2.62
CA PHE A 356 16.95 17.62 -3.96
C PHE A 356 17.34 18.78 -4.88
N GLU A 357 17.89 18.44 -6.03
CA GLU A 357 18.21 19.37 -7.12
C GLU A 357 17.68 18.80 -8.43
N VAL A 358 17.06 19.64 -9.25
CA VAL A 358 16.44 19.22 -10.53
C VAL A 358 17.46 18.61 -11.47
N ASP A 359 18.68 19.17 -11.52
CA ASP A 359 19.73 18.70 -12.42
C ASP A 359 20.32 17.34 -12.01
N LYS A 360 20.34 17.04 -10.70
CA LYS A 360 20.82 15.76 -10.17
C LYS A 360 19.78 14.63 -10.26
N ALA A 361 18.50 14.97 -10.42
CA ALA A 361 17.43 13.97 -10.50
C ALA A 361 17.54 13.12 -11.78
N GLU A 362 17.24 11.83 -11.70
CA GLU A 362 17.26 10.89 -12.82
C GLU A 362 16.10 11.15 -13.80
N SER A 363 16.41 11.12 -15.10
CA SER A 363 15.44 11.15 -16.20
C SER A 363 15.73 10.00 -17.15
N PHE A 364 14.69 9.26 -17.57
CA PHE A 364 14.86 8.07 -18.39
C PHE A 364 15.56 8.38 -19.71
N CYS A 365 15.14 9.45 -20.40
CA CYS A 365 15.71 9.87 -21.68
C CYS A 365 17.23 10.09 -21.62
N CYS A 366 17.74 10.69 -20.55
CA CYS A 366 19.17 10.95 -20.39
C CYS A 366 19.94 9.66 -20.14
N SER A 367 19.36 8.71 -19.41
CA SER A 367 20.01 7.42 -19.11
C SER A 367 20.17 6.51 -20.33
N CYS A 368 19.40 6.73 -21.39
CA CYS A 368 19.47 5.98 -22.64
C CYS A 368 20.05 6.82 -23.80
N ASN A 369 20.82 7.88 -23.50
CA ASN A 369 21.42 8.79 -24.49
C ASN A 369 20.41 9.34 -25.51
N HIS A 370 19.17 9.58 -25.07
CA HIS A 370 18.05 10.02 -25.92
C HIS A 370 17.73 9.06 -27.07
N LEU A 371 18.04 7.78 -26.94
CA LEU A 371 17.66 6.74 -27.89
C LEU A 371 16.57 5.84 -27.31
N ASN A 372 15.54 5.52 -28.10
CA ASN A 372 14.57 4.50 -27.72
C ASN A 372 15.12 3.07 -27.95
N SER A 373 14.36 2.05 -27.57
CA SER A 373 14.71 0.63 -27.79
C SER A 373 14.87 0.22 -29.27
N LYS A 374 14.48 1.10 -30.21
CA LYS A 374 14.62 0.95 -31.66
C LYS A 374 15.73 1.84 -32.24
N GLY A 375 16.54 2.51 -31.40
CA GLY A 375 17.63 3.39 -31.83
C GLY A 375 17.20 4.76 -32.36
N GLN A 376 15.94 5.17 -32.16
CA GLN A 376 15.43 6.47 -32.64
C GLN A 376 15.56 7.54 -31.55
N ASN A 377 15.89 8.78 -31.96
CA ASN A 377 15.98 9.93 -31.06
C ASN A 377 14.65 10.25 -30.39
N ILE A 378 14.63 10.33 -29.07
CA ILE A 378 13.50 10.77 -28.24
C ILE A 378 13.73 12.18 -27.70
N LEU A 379 12.64 12.89 -27.39
CA LEU A 379 12.70 14.20 -26.77
C LEU A 379 13.36 14.08 -25.37
N CYS A 380 14.06 15.11 -24.94
CA CYS A 380 14.58 15.17 -23.58
C CYS A 380 13.43 15.45 -22.59
N ASP A 381 12.99 14.41 -21.88
CA ASP A 381 12.03 14.50 -20.78
C ASP A 381 12.45 15.53 -19.73
N ARG A 382 13.76 15.68 -19.46
CA ARG A 382 14.27 16.64 -18.46
C ARG A 382 13.94 18.07 -18.85
N GLU A 383 14.22 18.45 -20.10
CA GLU A 383 13.96 19.80 -20.57
C GLU A 383 12.47 20.10 -20.57
N LEU A 384 11.64 19.11 -20.91
CA LEU A 384 10.20 19.22 -20.80
C LEU A 384 9.73 19.46 -19.36
N VAL A 385 10.23 18.67 -18.40
CA VAL A 385 9.87 18.86 -16.99
C VAL A 385 10.39 20.19 -16.45
N LYS A 386 11.60 20.63 -16.84
CA LYS A 386 12.12 21.96 -16.49
C LYS A 386 11.22 23.07 -17.01
N ALA A 387 10.77 22.97 -18.25
CA ALA A 387 9.84 23.93 -18.84
C ALA A 387 8.52 23.98 -18.05
N CYS A 388 7.94 22.81 -17.73
CA CYS A 388 6.77 22.73 -16.86
C CYS A 388 7.03 23.32 -15.47
N ILE A 389 8.19 23.06 -14.86
CA ILE A 389 8.60 23.62 -13.57
C ILE A 389 8.64 25.14 -13.62
N ILE A 390 9.31 25.74 -14.62
CA ILE A 390 9.43 27.19 -14.76
C ILE A 390 8.04 27.81 -14.96
N SER A 391 7.22 27.22 -15.83
CA SER A 391 5.84 27.68 -16.06
C SER A 391 5.00 27.64 -14.77
N TRP A 392 5.13 26.58 -13.98
CA TRP A 392 4.24 26.36 -12.83
C TRP A 392 4.73 26.99 -11.55
N PHE A 393 6.03 26.90 -11.28
CA PHE A 393 6.68 27.35 -10.04
C PHE A 393 7.42 28.69 -10.22
N GLY A 394 7.48 29.22 -11.44
CA GLY A 394 8.18 30.46 -11.77
C GLY A 394 9.66 30.21 -12.01
N THR A 395 10.34 29.55 -11.08
CA THR A 395 11.76 29.19 -11.22
C THR A 395 12.03 27.78 -10.72
N ILE A 396 13.19 27.23 -11.11
CA ILE A 396 13.67 25.92 -10.64
C ILE A 396 13.90 25.95 -9.13
N GLU A 397 14.45 27.03 -8.61
CA GLU A 397 14.75 27.21 -7.18
C GLU A 397 13.45 27.24 -6.34
N SER A 398 12.40 27.89 -6.85
CA SER A 398 11.09 27.89 -6.18
C SER A 398 10.48 26.49 -6.12
N PHE A 399 10.67 25.70 -7.17
CA PHE A 399 10.25 24.30 -7.19
C PHE A 399 11.04 23.44 -6.20
N GLU A 400 12.37 23.55 -6.19
CA GLU A 400 13.20 22.82 -5.24
C GLU A 400 12.84 23.19 -3.79
N GLU A 401 12.60 24.48 -3.52
CA GLU A 401 12.14 24.93 -2.22
C GLU A 401 10.75 24.36 -1.89
N ALA A 402 9.83 24.28 -2.86
CA ALA A 402 8.53 23.62 -2.66
C ALA A 402 8.68 22.12 -2.38
N VAL A 403 9.64 21.44 -3.02
CA VAL A 403 9.95 20.03 -2.74
C VAL A 403 10.44 19.86 -1.30
N ARG A 404 11.38 20.70 -0.86
CA ARG A 404 11.96 20.67 0.49
C ARG A 404 10.97 21.05 1.59
N SER A 405 10.18 22.11 1.36
CA SER A 405 9.29 22.71 2.37
C SER A 405 7.88 22.13 2.41
N LYS A 406 7.32 21.69 1.28
CA LYS A 406 5.93 21.20 1.19
C LYS A 406 5.86 19.70 0.91
N VAL A 407 6.61 19.20 -0.07
CA VAL A 407 6.51 17.79 -0.51
C VAL A 407 7.09 16.84 0.54
N LEU A 408 8.29 17.15 1.06
CA LEU A 408 8.96 16.32 2.05
C LEU A 408 8.15 16.13 3.35
N PRO A 409 7.57 17.17 3.98
CA PRO A 409 6.70 16.97 5.13
C PRO A 409 5.44 16.16 4.79
N ALA A 410 4.82 16.40 3.63
CA ALA A 410 3.64 15.67 3.18
C ALA A 410 3.92 14.17 3.02
N MET A 411 5.04 13.78 2.42
CA MET A 411 5.46 12.38 2.31
C MET A 411 5.82 11.78 3.67
N SER A 412 6.62 12.50 4.46
CA SER A 412 7.12 12.02 5.75
C SER A 412 6.01 11.77 6.77
N ALA A 413 4.93 12.56 6.75
CA ALA A 413 3.78 12.37 7.64
C ALA A 413 3.10 11.01 7.42
N HIS A 414 2.95 10.59 6.15
CA HIS A 414 2.27 9.35 5.78
C HIS A 414 3.13 8.11 6.03
N LEU A 415 4.45 8.22 5.90
CA LEU A 415 5.36 7.08 5.91
C LEU A 415 5.86 6.66 7.31
N ARG A 416 5.72 7.51 8.33
CA ARG A 416 6.13 7.19 9.72
C ARG A 416 5.33 6.03 10.35
N HIS A 417 4.11 5.81 9.87
CA HIS A 417 3.21 4.78 10.40
C HIS A 417 2.69 3.92 9.25
N PRO A 418 3.42 2.85 8.87
CA PRO A 418 3.14 2.10 7.66
C PRO A 418 1.76 1.42 7.65
N PHE A 419 1.21 1.12 8.83
CA PHE A 419 -0.11 0.51 8.97
C PHE A 419 -1.11 1.48 9.60
N SER A 420 -2.23 1.72 8.90
CA SER A 420 -3.43 2.25 9.53
C SER A 420 -3.99 1.22 10.52
N TYR A 421 -4.76 1.67 11.52
CA TYR A 421 -5.40 0.77 12.48
C TYR A 421 -6.27 -0.30 11.79
N LEU A 422 -7.06 0.11 10.79
CA LEU A 422 -7.93 -0.81 10.07
C LEU A 422 -7.14 -1.83 9.24
N SER A 423 -6.08 -1.39 8.57
CA SER A 423 -5.17 -2.29 7.85
C SER A 423 -4.52 -3.30 8.80
N LEU A 424 -4.14 -2.86 10.01
CA LEU A 424 -3.55 -3.72 11.03
C LEU A 424 -4.57 -4.75 11.56
N VAL A 425 -5.79 -4.33 11.87
CA VAL A 425 -6.89 -5.24 12.26
C VAL A 425 -7.17 -6.27 11.15
N GLY A 426 -7.14 -5.83 9.88
CA GLY A 426 -7.30 -6.72 8.74
C GLY A 426 -6.20 -7.78 8.65
N VAL A 427 -4.95 -7.38 8.80
CA VAL A 427 -3.80 -8.30 8.80
C VAL A 427 -3.81 -9.27 9.99
N LEU A 428 -4.35 -8.84 11.14
CA LEU A 428 -4.48 -9.65 12.35
C LEU A 428 -5.77 -10.49 12.41
N SER A 429 -6.62 -10.44 11.38
CA SER A 429 -7.87 -11.21 11.32
C SER A 429 -7.74 -12.72 11.52
N PRO A 430 -6.62 -13.40 11.19
CA PRO A 430 -6.47 -14.82 11.51
C PRO A 430 -6.59 -15.16 12.99
N LEU A 431 -6.22 -14.22 13.88
CA LEU A 431 -6.41 -14.39 15.32
C LEU A 431 -7.88 -14.52 15.67
N MET A 432 -8.71 -13.66 15.08
CA MET A 432 -10.16 -13.73 15.26
C MET A 432 -10.71 -15.05 14.73
N TRP A 433 -10.29 -15.48 13.53
CA TRP A 433 -10.77 -16.73 12.94
C TRP A 433 -10.45 -17.94 13.82
N GLY A 434 -9.20 -18.07 14.29
CA GLY A 434 -8.84 -19.18 15.16
C GLY A 434 -9.49 -19.11 16.54
N THR A 435 -9.76 -17.91 17.08
CA THR A 435 -10.55 -17.78 18.31
C THR A 435 -12.01 -18.12 18.11
N ALA A 436 -12.57 -17.88 16.91
CA ALA A 436 -13.93 -18.30 16.57
C ALA A 436 -14.09 -19.82 16.55
N ASP A 437 -13.07 -20.58 16.11
CA ASP A 437 -13.04 -22.04 16.26
C ASP A 437 -13.13 -22.44 17.74
N ALA A 438 -12.31 -21.83 18.60
CA ALA A 438 -12.34 -22.12 20.04
C ALA A 438 -13.70 -21.78 20.69
N VAL A 439 -14.32 -20.66 20.30
CA VAL A 439 -15.66 -20.29 20.77
C VAL A 439 -16.72 -21.30 20.30
N ALA A 440 -16.71 -21.65 19.01
CA ALA A 440 -17.66 -22.60 18.45
C ALA A 440 -17.53 -24.00 19.08
N ALA A 441 -16.29 -24.43 19.38
CA ALA A 441 -16.03 -25.65 20.15
C ALA A 441 -16.65 -25.59 21.55
N GLN A 442 -16.44 -24.51 22.30
CA GLN A 442 -17.04 -24.40 23.64
C GLN A 442 -18.58 -24.41 23.61
N LEU A 443 -19.19 -23.74 22.62
CA LEU A 443 -20.64 -23.78 22.43
C LEU A 443 -21.14 -25.19 22.11
N ARG A 444 -20.46 -25.91 21.22
CA ARG A 444 -20.84 -27.28 20.85
C ARG A 444 -20.77 -28.26 22.02
N ASN A 445 -19.81 -28.08 22.90
CA ASN A 445 -19.63 -28.90 24.11
C ASN A 445 -20.52 -28.43 25.28
N GLY A 446 -21.40 -27.43 25.08
CA GLY A 446 -22.34 -26.93 26.10
C GLY A 446 -21.74 -25.97 27.14
N ASN A 447 -20.50 -25.52 26.95
CA ASN A 447 -19.76 -24.67 27.89
C ASN A 447 -19.94 -23.18 27.60
N GLU A 448 -21.16 -22.65 27.79
CA GLU A 448 -21.51 -21.27 27.44
C GLU A 448 -20.63 -20.20 28.13
N GLN A 449 -20.31 -20.40 29.41
CA GLN A 449 -19.45 -19.46 30.16
C GLN A 449 -18.03 -19.37 29.58
N PHE A 450 -17.46 -20.51 29.18
CA PHE A 450 -16.15 -20.54 28.54
C PHE A 450 -16.22 -19.97 27.13
N ALA A 451 -17.29 -20.25 26.37
CA ALA A 451 -17.50 -19.63 25.07
C ALA A 451 -17.50 -18.10 25.15
N ALA A 452 -18.23 -17.52 26.12
CA ALA A 452 -18.25 -16.08 26.37
C ALA A 452 -16.85 -15.53 26.71
N TYR A 453 -16.12 -16.23 27.59
CA TYR A 453 -14.75 -15.87 27.94
C TYR A 453 -13.82 -15.85 26.71
N TYR A 454 -13.81 -16.91 25.90
CA TYR A 454 -12.97 -16.99 24.70
C TYR A 454 -13.38 -15.94 23.65
N ALA A 455 -14.66 -15.64 23.51
CA ALA A 455 -15.14 -14.61 22.58
C ALA A 455 -14.63 -13.22 22.98
N ILE A 456 -14.79 -12.83 24.24
CA ILE A 456 -14.33 -11.53 24.73
C ILE A 456 -12.79 -11.46 24.68
N ASN A 457 -12.10 -12.51 25.11
CA ASN A 457 -10.65 -12.58 25.07
C ASN A 457 -10.11 -12.51 23.63
N GLY A 458 -10.74 -13.21 22.69
CA GLY A 458 -10.36 -13.19 21.28
C GLY A 458 -10.53 -11.81 20.64
N LEU A 459 -11.67 -11.16 20.86
CA LEU A 459 -11.90 -9.78 20.41
C LEU A 459 -10.90 -8.81 21.03
N MET A 460 -10.61 -8.96 22.33
CA MET A 460 -9.62 -8.14 23.02
C MET A 460 -8.24 -8.27 22.39
N TRP A 461 -7.77 -9.49 22.13
CA TRP A 461 -6.46 -9.72 21.51
C TRP A 461 -6.40 -9.22 20.07
N TRP A 462 -7.45 -9.43 19.29
CA TRP A 462 -7.50 -9.02 17.89
C TRP A 462 -7.59 -7.51 17.72
N LEU A 463 -8.51 -6.84 18.43
CA LEU A 463 -8.79 -5.41 18.23
C LEU A 463 -7.89 -4.50 19.04
N PHE A 464 -7.43 -4.93 20.22
CA PHE A 464 -6.73 -4.01 21.14
C PHE A 464 -5.34 -4.51 21.51
N GLY A 465 -5.22 -5.77 21.92
CA GLY A 465 -3.99 -6.35 22.42
C GLY A 465 -2.87 -6.36 21.40
N MET A 466 -3.05 -7.09 20.31
CA MET A 466 -2.04 -7.22 19.26
C MET A 466 -1.74 -5.89 18.56
N PRO A 467 -2.72 -5.01 18.28
CA PRO A 467 -2.42 -3.66 17.81
C PRO A 467 -1.52 -2.85 18.76
N CYS A 468 -1.75 -2.92 20.07
CA CYS A 468 -0.88 -2.27 21.07
C CYS A 468 0.53 -2.88 21.08
N LEU A 469 0.65 -4.21 21.05
CA LEU A 469 1.95 -4.90 20.96
C LEU A 469 2.70 -4.50 19.71
N TYR A 470 2.03 -4.50 18.55
CA TYR A 470 2.61 -4.07 17.29
C TYR A 470 3.15 -2.65 17.38
N VAL A 471 2.42 -1.72 17.98
CA VAL A 471 2.87 -0.34 18.16
C VAL A 471 4.14 -0.28 18.99
N GLY A 472 4.18 -0.96 20.15
CA GLY A 472 5.35 -0.99 21.03
C GLY A 472 6.57 -1.63 20.34
N TRP A 473 6.38 -2.78 19.70
CA TRP A 473 7.40 -3.47 18.93
C TRP A 473 7.91 -2.61 17.78
N ASN A 474 7.03 -1.97 17.03
CA ASN A 474 7.40 -1.12 15.90
C ASN A 474 8.17 0.13 16.35
N MET A 475 7.85 0.69 17.53
CA MET A 475 8.65 1.77 18.12
C MET A 475 10.08 1.31 18.44
N LEU A 476 10.26 0.08 18.92
CA LEU A 476 11.58 -0.49 19.17
C LEU A 476 12.34 -0.70 17.84
N VAL A 477 11.68 -1.29 16.86
CA VAL A 477 12.19 -1.45 15.49
C VAL A 477 12.67 -0.11 14.90
N PHE A 478 11.85 0.93 15.03
CA PHE A 478 12.18 2.28 14.59
C PHE A 478 13.38 2.86 15.33
N ARG A 479 13.49 2.67 16.65
CA ARG A 479 14.66 3.11 17.43
C ARG A 479 15.95 2.37 17.02
N CYS A 480 15.84 1.11 16.62
CA CYS A 480 16.95 0.25 16.19
C CYS A 480 17.28 0.35 14.69
N ARG A 481 16.76 1.35 13.96
CA ARG A 481 16.89 1.46 12.49
C ARG A 481 18.25 1.89 11.95
N ARG A 482 19.26 2.17 12.80
CA ARG A 482 20.57 2.73 12.40
C ARG A 482 21.16 2.11 11.12
N LYS A 483 21.90 2.92 10.34
CA LYS A 483 22.54 2.53 9.07
C LYS A 483 23.37 1.25 9.23
N ARG A 484 23.36 0.39 8.20
CA ARG A 484 24.09 -0.89 8.19
C ARG A 484 25.59 -0.64 8.38
N ALA A 485 26.15 -1.15 9.48
CA ALA A 485 27.60 -1.19 9.69
C ALA A 485 28.21 -2.55 9.27
N ALA A 486 27.51 -3.66 9.55
CA ALA A 486 27.87 -5.02 9.11
C ALA A 486 26.63 -5.94 9.14
N LEU A 487 26.59 -6.98 8.30
CA LEU A 487 25.46 -7.91 8.20
C LEU A 487 25.16 -8.61 9.54
N TRP A 488 26.19 -9.10 10.23
CA TRP A 488 26.04 -9.79 11.52
C TRP A 488 25.46 -8.88 12.61
N LYS A 489 25.84 -7.59 12.64
CA LYS A 489 25.27 -6.59 13.56
C LYS A 489 23.77 -6.41 13.28
N ASP A 490 23.37 -6.49 12.01
CA ASP A 490 21.96 -6.37 11.61
C ASP A 490 21.14 -7.57 12.09
N VAL A 491 21.69 -8.77 11.92
CA VAL A 491 21.11 -10.03 12.41
C VAL A 491 20.97 -10.01 13.93
N LEU A 492 22.04 -9.67 14.67
CA LEU A 492 22.01 -9.59 16.13
C LEU A 492 21.01 -8.55 16.64
N THR A 493 20.91 -7.40 15.97
CA THR A 493 19.93 -6.37 16.35
C THR A 493 18.51 -6.89 16.16
N ASN A 494 18.22 -7.56 15.04
CA ASN A 494 16.90 -8.18 14.81
C ASN A 494 16.60 -9.24 15.88
N LEU A 495 17.56 -10.10 16.21
CA LEU A 495 17.41 -11.09 17.27
C LEU A 495 17.16 -10.45 18.64
N ALA A 496 17.86 -9.35 18.96
CA ALA A 496 17.69 -8.64 20.23
C ALA A 496 16.32 -7.94 20.37
N ILE A 497 15.66 -7.60 19.26
CA ILE A 497 14.30 -7.02 19.25
C ILE A 497 13.24 -8.08 19.59
N MET A 498 13.49 -9.36 19.31
CA MET A 498 12.47 -10.42 19.48
C MET A 498 12.12 -10.70 20.95
N PRO A 499 13.07 -10.80 21.90
CA PRO A 499 12.72 -10.95 23.31
C PRO A 499 11.81 -9.85 23.84
N ALA A 500 11.92 -8.63 23.30
CA ALA A 500 11.07 -7.52 23.73
C ALA A 500 9.58 -7.75 23.40
N ILE A 501 9.24 -8.36 22.26
CA ILE A 501 7.84 -8.69 21.96
C ILE A 501 7.33 -9.81 22.88
N ALA A 502 8.16 -10.80 23.20
CA ALA A 502 7.81 -11.86 24.14
C ALA A 502 7.59 -11.30 25.56
N VAL A 503 8.45 -10.39 26.02
CA VAL A 503 8.28 -9.70 27.32
C VAL A 503 6.99 -8.87 27.33
N LEU A 504 6.72 -8.10 26.28
CA LEU A 504 5.47 -7.32 26.18
C LEU A 504 4.24 -8.24 26.16
N LEU A 505 4.30 -9.37 25.47
CA LEU A 505 3.23 -10.38 25.45
C LEU A 505 3.01 -10.99 26.83
N CYS A 506 4.08 -11.39 27.53
CA CYS A 506 4.01 -11.95 28.88
C CYS A 506 3.46 -10.94 29.89
N LEU A 507 3.89 -9.68 29.82
CA LEU A 507 3.35 -8.59 30.65
C LEU A 507 1.86 -8.42 30.41
N GLN A 508 1.45 -8.39 29.13
CA GLN A 508 0.07 -8.24 28.75
C GLN A 508 -0.80 -9.40 29.26
N TYR A 509 -0.34 -10.63 29.09
CA TYR A 509 -1.01 -11.83 29.59
C TYR A 509 -1.08 -11.84 31.13
N GLY A 510 0.01 -11.48 31.80
CA GLY A 510 0.09 -11.38 33.25
C GLY A 510 -0.89 -10.36 33.83
N VAL A 511 -1.02 -9.18 33.21
CA VAL A 511 -2.01 -8.17 33.62
C VAL A 511 -3.44 -8.70 33.47
N GLY A 512 -3.76 -9.34 32.34
CA GLY A 512 -5.07 -9.98 32.15
C GLY A 512 -5.37 -11.05 33.21
N TYR A 513 -4.37 -11.86 33.57
CA TYR A 513 -4.48 -12.87 34.62
C TYR A 513 -4.71 -12.25 36.01
N VAL A 514 -4.02 -11.15 36.34
CA VAL A 514 -4.24 -10.41 37.59
C VAL A 514 -5.67 -9.89 37.67
N PHE A 515 -6.23 -9.33 36.60
CA PHE A 515 -7.65 -8.90 36.58
C PHE A 515 -8.62 -10.07 36.80
N ALA A 516 -8.33 -11.25 36.25
CA ALA A 516 -9.14 -12.44 36.49
C ALA A 516 -9.10 -12.90 37.96
N ILE A 517 -7.94 -12.80 38.64
CA ILE A 517 -7.82 -13.10 40.07
C ILE A 517 -8.58 -12.07 40.91
N LEU A 518 -8.36 -10.78 40.66
CA LEU A 518 -8.93 -9.69 41.46
C LEU A 518 -10.46 -9.69 41.46
N THR A 519 -11.07 -10.02 40.32
CA THR A 519 -12.53 -10.04 40.18
C THR A 519 -13.18 -11.32 40.71
N ARG A 520 -12.38 -12.37 41.02
CA ARG A 520 -12.86 -13.73 41.33
C ARG A 520 -13.82 -14.33 40.28
N ASN A 521 -13.93 -13.69 39.11
CA ASN A 521 -14.80 -14.09 38.01
C ASN A 521 -14.06 -13.82 36.69
N ARG A 522 -13.69 -14.88 35.98
CA ARG A 522 -12.88 -14.80 34.77
C ARG A 522 -13.51 -13.93 33.68
N VAL A 523 -14.84 -13.97 33.54
CA VAL A 523 -15.57 -13.17 32.53
C VAL A 523 -15.54 -11.69 32.89
N GLN A 524 -15.79 -11.34 34.15
CA GLN A 524 -15.70 -9.94 34.61
C GLN A 524 -14.27 -9.40 34.48
N GLY A 525 -13.27 -10.19 34.87
CA GLY A 525 -11.86 -9.84 34.72
C GLY A 525 -11.47 -9.53 33.27
N VAL A 526 -11.86 -10.39 32.33
CA VAL A 526 -11.55 -10.15 30.90
C VAL A 526 -12.32 -8.96 30.33
N CYS A 527 -13.56 -8.71 30.76
CA CYS A 527 -14.31 -7.51 30.35
C CYS A 527 -13.61 -6.21 30.79
N ILE A 528 -13.20 -6.12 32.06
CA ILE A 528 -12.49 -4.95 32.58
C ILE A 528 -11.16 -4.78 31.84
N TYR A 529 -10.42 -5.87 31.68
CA TYR A 529 -9.16 -5.85 30.96
C TYR A 529 -9.32 -5.38 29.50
N THR A 530 -10.38 -5.84 28.82
CA THR A 530 -10.74 -5.41 27.46
C THR A 530 -11.02 -3.91 27.41
N ALA A 531 -11.78 -3.37 28.37
CA ALA A 531 -12.07 -1.94 28.44
C ALA A 531 -10.79 -1.10 28.62
N VAL A 532 -9.87 -1.54 29.50
CA VAL A 532 -8.56 -0.89 29.71
C VAL A 532 -7.75 -0.89 28.42
N MET A 533 -7.66 -2.04 27.74
CA MET A 533 -6.92 -2.15 26.48
C MET A 533 -7.56 -1.31 25.37
N ALA A 534 -8.89 -1.25 25.28
CA ALA A 534 -9.58 -0.41 24.31
C ALA A 534 -9.26 1.08 24.50
N VAL A 535 -9.26 1.57 25.74
CA VAL A 535 -8.86 2.95 26.06
C VAL A 535 -7.40 3.19 25.68
N LEU A 536 -6.50 2.25 26.00
CA LEU A 536 -5.09 2.37 25.64
C LEU A 536 -4.90 2.42 24.11
N THR A 537 -5.57 1.54 23.36
CA THR A 537 -5.53 1.53 21.90
C THR A 537 -6.04 2.85 21.33
N LEU A 538 -7.15 3.38 21.86
CA LEU A 538 -7.69 4.69 21.46
C LEU A 538 -6.66 5.80 21.71
N VAL A 539 -6.02 5.84 22.88
CA VAL A 539 -5.00 6.85 23.20
C VAL A 539 -3.81 6.75 22.23
N ILE A 540 -3.32 5.54 21.95
CA ILE A 540 -2.16 5.30 21.08
C ILE A 540 -2.46 5.72 19.63
N PHE A 541 -3.61 5.32 19.08
CA PHE A 541 -3.94 5.58 17.68
C PHE A 541 -4.55 6.97 17.43
N CYS A 542 -5.16 7.60 18.45
CA CYS A 542 -5.62 8.98 18.35
C CYS A 542 -4.48 10.00 18.51
N ARG A 543 -3.47 9.75 19.35
CA ARG A 543 -2.30 10.66 19.50
C ARG A 543 -1.33 10.63 18.32
N ARG A 544 -1.42 9.62 17.46
CA ARG A 544 -0.60 9.47 16.25
C ARG A 544 -1.15 10.24 15.05
N ARG A 545 -2.36 10.76 15.16
CA ARG A 545 -2.94 11.73 14.23
C ARG A 545 -2.69 13.12 14.78
#